data_AF-A0A4Q5QYY8-F1
#
_entry.id   AF-A0A4Q5QYY8-F1
#
_cell.length_a   1.000
_cell.length_b   1.000
_cell.length_c   1.000
_cell.angle_alpha   90.00
_cell.angle_beta   90.00
_cell.angle_gamma   90.00
#
_symmetry.space_group_name_H-M   'P 1'
#
loop_
_entity.id
_entity.type
_entity.pdbx_description
1 polymer ?
#
loop_
_entity_poly.entity_id
_entity_poly.type
_entity_poly.pdbx_seq_one_letter_code
_entity_poly.pdbx_strand_id
1 'polypeptide(L)' 'MQNLVILTGNVGATPEVRTTQGGTKITNFSLATSRPKRDQDGKTMKD' A
#
# COMPACT_ATOMS: atom_id res chain seq x y z
N MET A 1 -9.97 -19.29 11.95
CA MET A 1 -10.25 -17.85 11.74
C MET A 1 -9.25 -17.31 10.73
N GLN A 2 -9.68 -16.48 9.76
CA GLN A 2 -8.82 -15.95 8.70
C GLN A 2 -8.85 -14.43 8.69
N ASN A 3 -7.67 -13.80 8.58
CA ASN A 3 -7.51 -12.37 8.32
C ASN A 3 -6.84 -12.22 6.95
N LEU A 4 -7.50 -11.55 5.99
CA LEU A 4 -7.06 -11.40 4.61
C LEU A 4 -7.08 -9.93 4.20
N VAL A 5 -5.98 -9.46 3.61
CA VAL A 5 -5.81 -8.08 3.12
C VAL A 5 -5.31 -8.14 1.67
N ILE A 6 -5.97 -7.41 0.76
CA ILE A 6 -5.57 -7.25 -0.64
C ILE A 6 -5.47 -5.74 -0.93
N LEU A 7 -4.29 -5.29 -1.36
CA LEU A 7 -4.02 -3.88 -1.70
C LEU A 7 -3.36 -3.80 -3.07
N THR A 8 -3.74 -2.79 -3.84
CA THR A 8 -3.12 -2.44 -5.13
C THR A 8 -2.84 -0.96 -5.15
N GLY A 9 -1.63 -0.57 -5.57
CA GLY A 9 -1.19 0.82 -5.55
C GLY A 9 0.22 0.97 -6.07
N ASN A 10 0.76 2.18 -5.93
CA ASN A 10 2.12 2.51 -6.34
C ASN A 10 3.07 2.48 -5.14
N VAL A 11 4.26 1.92 -5.32
CA VAL A 11 5.29 1.93 -4.27
C VAL A 11 5.87 3.35 -4.16
N GLY A 12 5.90 3.90 -2.95
CA GLY A 12 6.25 5.31 -2.73
C GLY A 12 7.75 5.63 -2.81
N ALA A 13 8.61 4.65 -2.55
CA ALA A 13 10.06 4.78 -2.58
C ALA A 13 10.70 3.40 -2.77
N THR A 14 12.02 3.36 -3.03
CA THR A 14 12.77 2.10 -3.04
C THR A 14 12.58 1.36 -1.70
N PRO A 15 12.11 0.10 -1.70
CA PRO A 15 11.94 -0.66 -0.47
C PRO A 15 13.25 -0.81 0.32
N GLU A 16 13.17 -0.67 1.64
CA GLU A 16 14.32 -0.81 2.53
C GLU A 16 14.37 -2.23 3.10
N VAL A 17 15.54 -2.86 3.04
CA VAL A 17 15.74 -4.22 3.58
C VAL A 17 16.64 -4.14 4.80
N ARG A 18 16.16 -4.69 5.92
CA ARG A 18 16.93 -4.90 7.15
C ARG A 18 17.04 -6.39 7.45
N THR A 19 18.14 -6.79 8.09
CA THR A 19 18.32 -8.17 8.56
C THR A 19 18.31 -8.17 10.08
N THR A 20 17.53 -9.08 10.69
CA THR A 20 17.52 -9.25 12.15
C THR A 20 18.80 -9.95 12.61
N GLN A 21 19.07 -9.94 13.93
CA GLN A 21 20.20 -10.68 14.49
C GLN A 21 20.13 -12.20 14.19
N GLY A 22 18.92 -12.74 14.04
CA GLY A 22 18.67 -14.13 13.64
C GLY A 22 18.77 -14.40 12.13
N GLY A 23 19.17 -13.42 11.32
CA GLY A 23 19.35 -13.59 9.87
C GLY A 23 18.09 -13.40 9.01
N THR A 24 16.93 -13.14 9.61
CA THR A 24 15.68 -12.90 8.86
C THR A 24 15.74 -11.57 8.14
N LYS A 25 15.49 -11.58 6.83
CA LYS A 25 15.33 -10.37 6.03
C LYS A 25 13.91 -9.82 6.17
N ILE A 26 13.79 -8.53 6.48
CA ILE A 26 12.53 -7.79 6.59
C ILE A 26 12.59 -6.64 5.59
N THR A 27 11.58 -6.53 4.74
CA THR A 27 11.45 -5.44 3.76
C THR A 27 10.34 -4.50 4.17
N ASN A 28 10.67 -3.22 4.32
CA ASN A 28 9.71 -2.15 4.58
C ASN A 28 9.46 -1.37 3.28
N PHE A 29 8.20 -1.15 2.94
CA PHE A 29 7.79 -0.34 1.81
C PHE A 29 6.48 0.39 2.12
N SER A 30 6.27 1.53 1.46
CA SER A 30 5.02 2.28 1.49
C SER A 30 4.24 2.08 0.18
N LEU A 31 2.92 2.01 0.28
CA LEU A 31 2.03 1.83 -0.87
C LEU A 31 1.01 2.97 -0.92
N ALA A 32 1.05 3.77 -1.98
CA ALA A 32 0.04 4.76 -2.27
C ALA A 32 -1.15 4.09 -2.97
N THR A 33 -2.32 4.14 -2.34
CA THR A 33 -3.57 3.61 -2.90
C THR A 33 -4.54 4.76 -3.16
N SER A 34 -5.11 4.83 -4.36
CA SER A 34 -6.13 5.82 -4.69
C SER A 34 -7.51 5.18 -4.59
N ARG A 35 -8.45 5.85 -3.91
CA ARG A 35 -9.87 5.49 -3.95
C ARG A 35 -10.63 6.62 -4.62
N PRO A 36 -11.05 6.46 -5.89
CA PRO A 36 -11.87 7.47 -6.55
C PRO A 36 -13.16 7.66 -5.75
N LYS A 37 -13.37 8.86 -5.20
CA LYS A 37 -14.64 9.24 -4.60
C LYS A 37 -15.54 9.79 -5.70
N ARG A 38 -16.85 9.52 -5.65
CA ARG A 38 -17.81 10.19 -6.53
C ARG A 38 -18.46 11.36 -5.79
N ASP A 39 -18.66 12.47 -6.50
CA ASP A 39 -19.45 13.59 -5.99
C ASP A 39 -20.97 13.28 -6.11
N GLN A 40 -21.81 14.23 -5.66
CA GLN A 40 -23.27 14.08 -5.70
C GLN A 40 -23.82 13.99 -7.13
N ASP A 41 -23.09 14.52 -8.12
CA ASP A 41 -23.43 14.48 -9.55
C ASP A 41 -22.89 13.20 -10.22
N GLY A 42 -22.26 12.29 -9.45
CA GLY A 42 -21.72 11.03 -9.93
C GLY A 42 -20.37 11.16 -10.67
N LYS A 43 -19.77 12.34 -10.73
CA LYS A 43 -18.44 12.52 -11.32
C LYS A 43 -17.39 11.95 -10.37
N THR A 44 -16.39 11.32 -10.96
CA THR A 44 -15.24 10.83 -10.20
C THR A 44 -14.38 12.01 -9.79
N MET A 45 -14.29 12.27 -8.50
CA MET A 45 -13.26 13.12 -7.92
C MET A 45 -11.93 12.41 -8.12
N LYS A 46 -11.19 12.84 -9.14
CA LYS A 46 -9.75 12.60 -9.23
C LYS A 46 -9.08 13.72 -8.46
N ASP A 47 -8.27 13.34 -7.46
CA ASP A 47 -7.25 14.23 -6.92
C ASP A 47 -6.25 14.62 -8.03
#